data_AF-G8GLC3-F1
#
_entry.id   AF-G8GLC3-F1
#
_cell.length_a   1.000
_cell.length_b   1.000
_cell.length_c   1.000
_cell.angle_alpha   90.00
_cell.angle_beta   90.00
_cell.angle_gamma   90.00
#
_symmetry.space_group_name_H-M   'P 1'
#
loop_
_entity.id
_entity.type
_entity.pdbx_description
1 polymer ?
#
loop_
_entity_poly.entity_id
_entity_poly.type
_entity_poly.pdbx_seq_one_letter_code
_entity_poly.pdbx_strand_id
1 'polypeptide(L)'
;GHIELARPVFHPGFIVKVKKILECICVNCGRLKADSSDATFADRIRHIRDPKARMQAVWNYCKSKMVCQPDEPKDDNDNAEDEPKKGHGGCGATQPQIRKEGLKLFVQYKSGKDEDEEVKSLQPDKRLFPPHEVYTALKKISDS
;
A
#
# COMPACT_ATOMS: atom_id res chain seq x y z
N GLY A 1 -2.61 -34.10 -10.71
CA GLY A 1 -1.36 -34.13 -9.91
C GLY A 1 -0.93 -32.72 -9.59
N HIS A 2 -0.03 -32.54 -8.62
CA HIS A 2 0.58 -31.26 -8.27
C HIS A 2 2.06 -31.47 -7.94
N ILE A 3 2.85 -30.39 -7.95
CA ILE A 3 4.27 -30.39 -7.53
C ILE A 3 4.44 -29.32 -6.46
N GLU A 4 5.00 -29.69 -5.32
CA GLU A 4 5.35 -28.76 -4.25
C GLU A 4 6.70 -28.11 -4.54
N LEU A 5 6.72 -26.78 -4.57
CA LEU A 5 7.95 -26.03 -4.79
C LEU A 5 8.64 -25.74 -3.45
N ALA A 6 9.97 -25.86 -3.41
CA ALA A 6 10.76 -25.57 -2.22
C ALA A 6 10.71 -24.09 -1.78
N ARG A 7 10.39 -23.16 -2.69
CA ARG A 7 10.28 -21.72 -2.43
C ARG A 7 9.14 -21.10 -3.24
N PRO A 8 8.47 -20.06 -2.72
CA PRO A 8 7.47 -19.32 -3.48
C PRO A 8 8.12 -18.57 -4.64
N VAL A 9 7.39 -18.49 -5.76
CA VAL A 9 7.80 -17.80 -6.98
C VAL A 9 6.69 -16.88 -7.47
N PHE A 10 7.04 -15.82 -8.19
CA PHE A 10 6.03 -15.01 -8.88
C PHE A 10 5.53 -15.72 -10.13
N HIS A 11 4.22 -15.75 -10.31
CA HIS A 11 3.64 -16.13 -11.59
C HIS A 11 3.84 -15.00 -12.62
N PRO A 12 4.47 -15.26 -13.79
CA PRO A 12 4.81 -14.21 -14.77
C PRO A 12 3.60 -13.40 -15.24
N GLY A 13 2.44 -14.04 -15.42
CA GLY A 13 1.19 -13.37 -15.82
C GLY A 13 0.56 -12.47 -14.75
N PHE A 14 0.94 -12.61 -13.48
CA PHE A 14 0.31 -11.89 -12.37
C PHE A 14 1.24 -10.91 -11.64
N ILE A 15 2.55 -10.96 -11.86
CA ILE A 15 3.51 -10.09 -11.16
C ILE A 15 3.17 -8.59 -11.26
N VAL A 16 2.61 -8.15 -12.40
CA VAL A 16 2.15 -6.77 -12.59
C VAL A 16 0.92 -6.46 -11.73
N LYS A 17 -0.01 -7.40 -11.61
CA LYS A 17 -1.19 -7.25 -10.75
C LYS A 17 -0.81 -7.27 -9.28
N VAL A 18 0.09 -8.17 -8.87
CA VAL A 18 0.69 -8.23 -7.54
C VAL A 18 1.33 -6.89 -7.18
N LYS A 19 2.18 -6.34 -8.07
CA LYS A 19 2.76 -5.00 -7.89
C LYS A 19 1.70 -3.93 -7.63
N LYS A 20 0.64 -3.88 -8.44
CA LYS A 20 -0.43 -2.89 -8.27
C LYS A 20 -1.14 -3.04 -6.93
N ILE A 21 -1.40 -4.27 -6.47
CA ILE A 21 -2.01 -4.53 -5.16
C ILE A 21 -1.10 -4.03 -4.03
N LEU A 22 0.20 -4.32 -4.10
CA LEU A 22 1.19 -3.83 -3.13
C LEU A 22 1.28 -2.30 -3.10
N GLU A 23 1.04 -1.63 -4.23
CA GLU A 23 0.95 -0.17 -4.30
C GLU A 23 -0.37 0.39 -3.74
N CYS A 24 -1.39 -0.45 -3.55
CA CYS A 24 -2.67 -0.08 -2.96
C CYS A 24 -2.70 -0.21 -1.44
N ILE A 25 -2.05 -1.22 -0.90
CA ILE A 25 -2.09 -1.57 0.53
C ILE A 25 -0.89 -1.02 1.30
N CYS A 26 -0.99 -1.04 2.62
CA CYS A 26 0.13 -0.88 3.52
C CYS A 26 0.94 -2.17 3.58
N VAL A 27 2.23 -2.13 3.21
CA VAL A 27 3.08 -3.34 3.26
C VAL A 27 3.34 -3.84 4.69
N ASN A 28 3.06 -3.01 5.70
CA ASN A 28 3.21 -3.36 7.10
C ASN A 28 1.94 -4.00 7.70
N CYS A 29 0.77 -3.39 7.56
CA CYS A 29 -0.47 -3.85 8.20
C CYS A 29 -1.50 -4.47 7.24
N GLY A 30 -1.29 -4.41 5.92
CA GLY A 30 -2.19 -5.01 4.92
C GLY A 30 -3.45 -4.22 4.58
N ARG A 31 -3.77 -3.15 5.34
CA ARG A 31 -4.92 -2.27 5.05
C ARG A 31 -4.75 -1.52 3.73
N LEU A 32 -5.85 -1.26 3.04
CA LEU A 32 -5.87 -0.35 1.89
C LEU A 32 -5.46 1.05 2.35
N LYS A 33 -4.62 1.78 1.59
CA LYS A 33 -4.13 3.11 2.00
C LYS A 33 -5.16 4.24 1.82
N ALA A 34 -6.33 3.93 1.29
CA ALA A 34 -7.46 4.83 1.14
C ALA A 34 -8.74 4.03 1.33
N ASP A 35 -9.72 4.60 2.01
CA ASP A 35 -11.02 3.98 2.24
C ASP A 35 -12.14 5.03 2.13
N SER A 36 -13.36 4.63 2.47
CA SER A 36 -14.55 5.48 2.38
C SER A 36 -14.56 6.67 3.35
N SER A 37 -13.61 6.78 4.29
CA SER A 37 -13.48 7.99 5.13
C SER A 37 -12.98 9.19 4.31
N ASP A 38 -12.27 8.93 3.20
CA ASP A 38 -11.80 9.93 2.25
C ASP A 38 -12.89 10.16 1.18
N ALA A 39 -13.64 11.27 1.28
CA ALA A 39 -14.73 11.59 0.36
C ALA A 39 -14.28 11.61 -1.11
N THR A 40 -13.05 12.09 -1.38
CA THR A 40 -12.49 12.13 -2.74
C THR A 40 -12.26 10.72 -3.29
N PHE A 41 -11.81 9.80 -2.43
CA PHE A 41 -11.69 8.40 -2.81
C PHE A 41 -13.05 7.74 -3.00
N ALA A 42 -13.97 7.94 -2.05
CA ALA A 42 -15.31 7.36 -2.07
C ALA A 42 -16.05 7.74 -3.35
N ASP A 43 -16.13 9.03 -3.69
CA ASP A 43 -16.80 9.51 -4.89
C ASP A 43 -16.17 8.97 -6.17
N ARG A 44 -14.84 8.82 -6.19
CA ARG A 44 -14.11 8.27 -7.34
C ARG A 44 -14.48 6.82 -7.62
N ILE A 45 -14.76 6.01 -6.60
CA ILE A 45 -15.04 4.57 -6.77
C ILE A 45 -16.53 4.23 -6.73
N ARG A 46 -17.37 5.09 -6.15
CA ARG A 46 -18.80 4.83 -5.84
C ARG A 46 -19.60 4.31 -7.04
N HIS A 47 -19.35 4.87 -8.22
CA HIS A 47 -20.13 4.55 -9.42
C HIS A 47 -19.47 3.52 -10.35
N ILE A 48 -18.27 3.04 -10.01
CA ILE A 48 -17.52 2.10 -10.86
C ILE A 48 -17.95 0.66 -10.55
N ARG A 49 -18.83 0.12 -11.39
CA ARG A 49 -19.31 -1.26 -11.29
C ARG A 49 -18.32 -2.29 -11.84
N ASP A 50 -17.62 -1.95 -12.93
CA ASP A 50 -16.63 -2.86 -13.54
C ASP A 50 -15.44 -3.08 -12.60
N PRO A 51 -15.15 -4.32 -12.14
CA PRO A 51 -14.07 -4.59 -11.20
C PRO A 51 -12.69 -4.20 -11.71
N LYS A 52 -12.45 -4.29 -13.03
CA LYS A 52 -11.16 -3.95 -13.64
C LYS A 52 -10.93 -2.44 -13.61
N ALA A 53 -11.93 -1.65 -14.02
CA ALA A 53 -11.92 -0.20 -13.91
C ALA A 53 -11.81 0.26 -12.45
N ARG A 54 -12.52 -0.40 -11.53
CA ARG A 54 -12.47 -0.08 -10.10
C ARG A 54 -11.07 -0.30 -9.54
N MET A 55 -10.44 -1.43 -9.83
CA MET A 55 -9.05 -1.70 -9.43
C MET A 55 -8.08 -0.65 -9.99
N GLN A 56 -8.27 -0.21 -11.24
CA GLN A 56 -7.43 0.83 -11.83
C GLN A 56 -7.62 2.20 -11.16
N ALA A 57 -8.86 2.58 -10.83
CA ALA A 57 -9.17 3.80 -10.10
C ALA A 57 -8.56 3.78 -8.69
N VAL A 58 -8.73 2.68 -7.95
CA VAL A 58 -8.14 2.47 -6.62
C VAL A 58 -6.62 2.57 -6.68
N TRP A 59 -5.99 1.85 -7.62
CA TRP A 59 -4.53 1.87 -7.77
C TRP A 59 -4.00 3.26 -8.11
N ASN A 60 -4.67 3.99 -9.02
CA ASN A 60 -4.26 5.35 -9.37
C ASN A 60 -4.32 6.31 -8.18
N TYR A 61 -5.25 6.08 -7.25
CA TYR A 61 -5.37 6.87 -6.03
C TYR A 61 -4.33 6.48 -4.98
N CYS A 62 -4.19 5.18 -4.70
CA CYS A 62 -3.34 4.71 -3.61
C CYS A 62 -1.83 4.76 -3.92
N LYS A 63 -1.43 4.67 -5.20
CA LYS A 63 0.00 4.61 -5.58
C LYS A 63 0.81 5.85 -5.19
N SER A 64 0.17 7.00 -4.98
CA SER A 64 0.82 8.23 -4.53
C SER A 64 0.86 8.38 -3.01
N LYS A 65 0.05 7.62 -2.26
CA LYS A 65 0.06 7.64 -0.80
C LYS A 65 1.28 6.89 -0.27
N MET A 66 2.19 7.65 0.36
CA MET A 66 3.47 7.15 0.90
C MET A 66 3.47 6.97 2.43
N VAL A 67 2.32 7.15 3.09
CA VAL A 67 2.13 6.94 4.53
C VAL A 67 0.81 6.22 4.75
N CYS A 68 0.78 5.25 5.66
CA CYS A 68 -0.44 4.59 6.10
C CYS A 68 -1.10 5.45 7.19
N GLN A 69 -2.13 6.23 6.84
CA GLN A 69 -2.69 7.28 7.71
C GLN A 69 -3.30 6.70 9.00
N PRO A 70 -2.77 7.03 10.18
CA PRO A 70 -3.40 6.64 11.45
C PRO A 70 -4.68 7.46 11.68
N ASP A 71 -5.49 7.01 12.64
CA ASP A 71 -6.63 7.79 13.11
C ASP A 71 -6.17 9.06 13.82
N GLU A 72 -6.90 10.16 13.62
CA GLU A 72 -6.70 11.36 14.43
C GLU A 72 -7.07 11.04 15.89
N PRO A 73 -6.26 11.47 16.86
CA PRO A 73 -6.63 11.32 18.27
C PRO A 73 -7.93 12.08 18.51
N LYS A 74 -8.87 11.46 19.23
CA LYS A 74 -10.08 12.15 19.68
C LYS A 74 -9.65 13.28 20.61
N ASP A 75 -10.00 14.52 20.26
CA ASP A 75 -9.81 15.66 21.16
C ASP A 75 -10.93 15.59 22.22
N ASP A 76 -10.55 15.55 23.50
CA ASP A 76 -11.50 15.40 24.64
C ASP A 76 -12.38 16.64 24.85
N ASN A 77 -12.29 17.66 23.99
CA ASN A 77 -12.94 18.95 24.14
C ASN A 77 -14.13 19.20 23.19
N ASP A 78 -14.47 18.25 22.31
CA ASP A 78 -15.65 18.39 21.44
C ASP A 78 -16.92 17.93 22.14
N ASN A 79 -17.58 18.92 22.74
CA ASN A 79 -18.95 18.88 23.21
C ASN A 79 -19.86 18.95 21.97
N ALA A 80 -20.12 17.82 21.29
CA ALA A 80 -21.08 17.75 20.19
C ALA A 80 -21.63 16.34 19.98
N GLU A 81 -22.95 16.24 19.85
CA GLU A 81 -23.78 15.05 19.60
C GLU A 81 -23.56 14.40 18.21
N ASP A 82 -22.39 14.56 17.60
CA ASP A 82 -22.05 13.97 16.30
C ASP A 82 -21.37 12.61 16.50
N GLU A 83 -21.85 11.58 15.78
CA GLU A 83 -21.23 10.25 15.80
C GLU A 83 -19.73 10.35 15.50
N PRO A 84 -18.85 9.68 16.27
CA PRO A 84 -17.42 9.75 16.08
C PRO A 84 -17.08 9.28 14.67
N LYS A 85 -16.56 10.19 13.83
CA LYS A 85 -16.09 9.87 12.47
C LYS A 85 -15.10 8.71 12.56
N LYS A 86 -15.48 7.56 11.98
CA LYS A 86 -14.64 6.37 11.94
C LYS A 86 -13.41 6.69 11.08
N GLY A 87 -12.25 6.77 11.70
CA GLY A 87 -11.00 7.05 11.00
C GLY A 87 -10.51 5.87 10.15
N HIS A 88 -9.40 6.10 9.42
CA HIS A 88 -8.81 5.17 8.46
C HIS A 88 -8.22 3.89 9.09
N GLY A 89 -7.81 3.94 10.36
CA GLY A 89 -7.25 2.81 11.12
C GLY A 89 -5.86 2.37 10.65
N GLY A 90 -5.09 3.23 9.98
CA GLY A 90 -3.74 2.93 9.52
C GLY A 90 -2.70 2.91 10.65
N CYS A 91 -1.50 2.42 10.34
CA CYS A 91 -0.45 2.18 11.34
C CYS A 91 0.69 3.22 11.35
N GLY A 92 0.57 4.33 10.61
CA GLY A 92 1.60 5.38 10.52
C GLY A 92 2.83 5.04 9.67
N ALA A 93 3.03 3.78 9.27
CA ALA A 93 4.24 3.37 8.57
C ALA A 93 4.41 4.06 7.20
N THR A 94 5.63 4.50 6.91
CA THR A 94 6.04 4.95 5.57
C THR A 94 5.94 3.80 4.58
N GLN A 95 5.49 4.10 3.36
CA GLN A 95 5.23 3.13 2.31
C GLN A 95 6.28 3.26 1.21
N PRO A 96 6.85 2.14 0.73
CA PRO A 96 7.87 2.18 -0.31
C PRO A 96 7.26 2.38 -1.69
N GLN A 97 8.08 2.86 -2.62
CA GLN A 97 7.83 2.70 -4.04
C GLN A 97 8.15 1.26 -4.46
N ILE A 98 7.20 0.59 -5.11
CA ILE A 98 7.42 -0.75 -5.65
C ILE A 98 7.91 -0.65 -7.09
N ARG A 99 9.09 -1.21 -7.39
CA ARG A 99 9.67 -1.25 -8.74
C ARG A 99 9.73 -2.68 -9.26
N LYS A 100 9.42 -2.90 -10.54
CA LYS A 100 9.54 -4.21 -11.20
C LYS A 100 10.71 -4.16 -12.17
N GLU A 101 11.60 -5.14 -12.06
CA GLU A 101 12.72 -5.34 -12.99
C GLU A 101 12.77 -6.82 -13.38
N GLY A 102 12.48 -7.11 -14.65
CA GLY A 102 12.28 -8.49 -15.11
C GLY A 102 11.19 -9.19 -14.28
N LEU A 103 11.56 -10.28 -13.61
CA LEU A 103 10.70 -11.09 -12.73
C LEU A 103 10.90 -10.79 -11.23
N LYS A 104 11.56 -9.68 -10.88
CA LYS A 104 11.82 -9.27 -9.49
C LYS A 104 11.03 -8.01 -9.14
N LEU A 105 10.65 -7.91 -7.86
CA LEU A 105 10.11 -6.70 -7.26
C LEU A 105 11.13 -6.11 -6.29
N PHE A 106 11.18 -4.79 -6.21
CA PHE A 106 12.03 -4.04 -5.29
C PHE A 106 11.20 -3.00 -4.55
N VAL A 107 11.53 -2.78 -3.29
CA VAL A 107 11.02 -1.68 -2.47
C VAL A 107 12.07 -0.58 -2.40
N GLN A 108 11.64 0.66 -2.47
CA GLN A 108 12.49 1.84 -2.36
C GLN A 108 11.81 2.87 -1.47
N TYR A 109 12.43 3.21 -0.34
CA TYR A 109 11.97 4.29 0.52
C TYR A 109 12.63 5.60 0.08
N LYS A 110 11.89 6.72 0.15
CA LYS A 110 12.49 8.04 -0.05
C LYS A 110 13.15 8.45 1.26
N SER A 111 14.43 8.82 1.22
CA SER A 111 15.08 9.52 2.33
C SER A 111 14.43 10.89 2.53
N GLY A 112 14.33 11.33 3.79
CA GLY A 112 13.86 12.68 4.13
C GLY A 112 14.78 13.75 3.54
N LYS A 113 14.29 14.98 3.40
CA LYS A 113 15.05 16.10 2.81
C LYS A 113 16.15 16.69 3.73
N ASP A 114 16.31 16.19 4.95
CA ASP A 114 17.15 16.82 5.99
C ASP A 114 18.41 16.03 6.35
N GLU A 115 18.92 15.17 5.47
CA GLU A 115 20.24 14.55 5.66
C GLU A 115 21.23 15.09 4.61
N ASP A 116 22.33 15.64 5.13
CA ASP A 116 23.39 16.41 4.47
C ASP A 116 23.72 16.03 3.01
N GLU A 117 23.98 17.06 2.21
CA GLU A 117 24.33 16.98 0.79
C GLU A 117 25.62 16.18 0.46
N GLU A 118 26.36 15.68 1.45
CA GLU A 118 27.68 15.10 1.23
C GLU A 118 27.68 13.55 1.06
N VAL A 119 26.55 12.87 1.31
CA VAL A 119 26.42 11.39 1.09
C VAL A 119 25.55 11.08 -0.15
N LYS A 120 25.65 11.89 -1.20
CA LYS A 120 24.91 11.71 -2.46
C LYS A 120 25.52 10.65 -3.41
N SER A 121 26.02 9.54 -2.89
CA SER A 121 26.59 8.47 -3.73
C SER A 121 26.27 7.03 -3.30
N LEU A 122 25.21 6.80 -2.51
CA LEU A 122 24.67 5.46 -2.31
C LEU A 122 23.20 5.45 -2.74
N GLN A 123 22.89 4.57 -3.68
CA GLN A 123 21.59 4.47 -4.34
C GLN A 123 20.44 4.53 -3.34
N PRO A 124 19.30 5.17 -3.69
CA PRO A 124 18.14 5.14 -2.81
C PRO A 124 17.82 3.70 -2.45
N ASP A 125 17.67 3.40 -1.15
CA ASP A 125 17.64 2.06 -0.54
C ASP A 125 16.71 1.09 -1.29
N LYS A 126 17.24 0.51 -2.36
CA LYS A 126 16.51 -0.35 -3.28
C LYS A 126 16.76 -1.78 -2.82
N ARG A 127 15.84 -2.27 -2.01
CA ARG A 127 15.91 -3.63 -1.47
C ARG A 127 15.07 -4.57 -2.32
N LEU A 128 15.58 -5.77 -2.58
CA LEU A 128 14.80 -6.84 -3.19
C LEU A 128 13.57 -7.15 -2.30
N PHE A 129 12.39 -7.26 -2.90
CA PHE A 129 11.17 -7.68 -2.23
C PHE A 129 10.82 -9.10 -2.69
N PRO A 130 11.35 -10.13 -2.01
CA PRO A 130 11.26 -11.51 -2.47
C PRO A 130 9.83 -12.07 -2.39
N PRO A 131 9.49 -13.10 -3.17
CA PRO A 131 8.12 -13.64 -3.22
C PRO A 131 7.54 -14.05 -1.86
N HIS A 132 8.36 -14.57 -0.94
CA HIS A 132 7.89 -14.98 0.38
C HIS A 132 7.47 -13.79 1.25
N GLU A 133 8.21 -12.67 1.22
CA GLU A 133 7.82 -11.47 1.95
C GLU A 133 6.58 -10.82 1.33
N VAL A 134 6.48 -10.80 -0.01
CA VAL A 134 5.27 -10.34 -0.71
C VAL A 134 4.06 -11.18 -0.33
N TYR A 135 4.22 -12.50 -0.27
CA TYR A 135 3.17 -13.41 0.17
C TYR A 135 2.71 -13.11 1.60
N THR A 136 3.65 -12.89 2.53
CA THR A 136 3.34 -12.46 3.91
C THR A 136 2.62 -11.12 3.95
N ALA A 137 3.01 -10.15 3.12
CA ALA A 137 2.31 -8.86 3.05
C ALA A 137 0.87 -9.01 2.52
N LEU A 138 0.67 -9.81 1.47
CA LEU A 138 -0.66 -10.06 0.90
C LEU A 138 -1.57 -10.84 1.87
N LYS A 139 -1.01 -11.71 2.72
CA LYS A 139 -1.76 -12.41 3.77
C LYS A 139 -2.35 -11.51 4.85
N LYS A 140 -1.87 -10.27 4.98
CA LYS A 140 -2.39 -9.30 5.96
C LYS A 140 -3.66 -8.58 5.48
N ILE A 141 -4.04 -8.76 4.20
CA ILE A 141 -5.26 -8.15 3.65
C ILE A 141 -6.46 -8.85 4.31
N SER A 142 -7.30 -8.05 4.99
CA SER A 142 -8.55 -8.51 5.58
C SER A 142 -9.60 -8.81 4.51
N ASP A 143 -10.46 -9.79 4.77
CA ASP A 143 -11.66 -10.06 3.97
C ASP A 143 -12.80 -9.06 4.26
N SER A 144 -12.63 -8.19 5.26
CA SER A 144 -13.62 -7.23 5.77
C SER A 144 -13.02 -5.87 6.09
#